data_AF-A0A165KYL7-F1
#
_entry.id   AF-A0A165KYL7-F1
#
_cell.length_a   1.000
_cell.length_b   1.000
_cell.length_c   1.000
_cell.angle_alpha   90.00
_cell.angle_beta   90.00
_cell.angle_gamma   90.00
#
_symmetry.space_group_name_H-M   'P 1'
#
loop_
_entity.id
_entity.type
_entity.pdbx_description
1 polymer ?
#
loop_
_entity_poly.entity_id
_entity_poly.type
_entity_poly.pdbx_seq_one_letter_code
_entity_poly.pdbx_strand_id
1 'polypeptide(L)'
;MLKRVRRRVQEDGPTAELEAFLVSQGYIQLRVIGTAVCGLHRFSFTTGLVVGLNFEGYERRYCYEHAADALAALAAWDGQEHPGGPWIKCKGAGIDLLNPSFVE
;
A
#
# COMPACT_ATOMS: atom_id res chain seq x y z
N MET A 1 39.19 18.21 10.28
CA MET A 1 38.22 18.46 9.19
C MET A 1 37.62 17.12 8.76
N LEU A 2 36.58 16.66 9.45
CA LEU A 2 35.92 15.38 9.16
C LEU A 2 34.91 15.61 8.03
N LYS A 3 35.14 15.03 6.85
CA LYS A 3 34.19 15.04 5.74
C LYS A 3 32.99 14.18 6.14
N ARG A 4 31.92 14.84 6.61
CA ARG A 4 30.58 14.24 6.73
C ARG A 4 30.18 13.73 5.34
N VAL A 5 30.31 12.43 5.12
CA VAL A 5 29.67 11.76 3.99
C VAL A 5 28.17 11.93 4.22
N ARG A 6 27.56 12.86 3.48
CA ARG A 6 26.10 12.95 3.40
C ARG A 6 25.65 11.67 2.70
N ARG A 7 25.23 10.68 3.49
CA ARG A 7 24.52 9.51 2.99
C ARG A 7 23.30 10.05 2.25
N ARG A 8 23.29 9.90 0.92
CA ARG A 8 22.15 10.25 0.07
C ARG A 8 20.97 9.46 0.63
N VAL A 9 19.93 10.14 1.10
CA VAL A 9 18.64 9.50 1.38
C VAL A 9 18.20 8.99 0.03
N GLN A 10 18.20 7.67 -0.10
CA GLN A 10 17.81 6.97 -1.31
C GLN A 10 16.28 7.15 -1.33
N GLU A 11 15.76 7.85 -2.34
CA GLU A 11 14.33 8.06 -2.51
C GLU A 11 13.75 6.73 -2.99
N ASP A 12 13.56 5.81 -2.05
CA ASP A 12 13.43 4.38 -2.33
C ASP A 12 12.00 4.06 -2.72
N GLY A 13 11.70 4.11 -4.00
CA GLY A 13 10.65 3.27 -4.59
C GLY A 13 11.03 1.78 -4.49
N PRO A 14 10.12 0.86 -4.86
CA PRO A 14 10.50 -0.55 -5.04
C PRO A 14 11.68 -0.67 -6.02
N THR A 15 12.47 -1.75 -5.93
CA THR A 15 13.49 -2.02 -6.96
C THR A 15 12.82 -2.16 -8.32
N ALA A 16 13.53 -1.83 -9.40
CA ALA A 16 12.95 -1.86 -10.75
C ALA A 16 12.41 -3.26 -11.13
N GLU A 17 13.08 -4.31 -10.66
CA GLU A 17 12.66 -5.70 -10.87
C GLU A 17 11.35 -6.01 -10.13
N LEU A 18 11.23 -5.57 -8.88
CA LEU A 18 10.02 -5.76 -8.08
C LEU A 18 8.88 -4.92 -8.66
N GLU A 19 9.13 -3.68 -9.04
CA GLU A 19 8.15 -2.80 -9.65
C GLU A 19 7.58 -3.41 -10.94
N ALA A 20 8.46 -3.85 -11.85
CA ALA A 20 8.05 -4.48 -13.11
C ALA A 20 7.25 -5.76 -12.86
N PHE A 21 7.67 -6.59 -11.90
CA PHE A 21 6.91 -7.76 -11.49
C PHE A 21 5.51 -7.37 -10.99
N LEU A 22 5.40 -6.43 -10.04
CA LEU A 22 4.13 -6.01 -9.48
C LEU A 22 3.19 -5.38 -10.54
N VAL A 23 3.71 -4.54 -11.42
CA VAL A 23 2.94 -3.98 -12.53
C VAL A 23 2.43 -5.10 -13.45
N SER A 24 3.24 -6.13 -13.74
CA SER A 24 2.81 -7.28 -14.54
C SER A 24 1.67 -8.09 -13.89
N GLN A 25 1.56 -8.05 -12.56
CA GLN A 25 0.49 -8.67 -11.78
C GLN A 25 -0.75 -7.77 -11.64
N GLY A 26 -0.73 -6.58 -12.22
CA GLY A 26 -1.83 -5.62 -12.23
C GLY A 26 -1.88 -4.68 -11.01
N TYR A 27 -0.80 -4.58 -10.23
CA TYR A 27 -0.68 -3.54 -9.22
C TYR A 27 -0.40 -2.18 -9.88
N ILE A 28 -1.01 -1.14 -9.35
CA ILE A 28 -0.86 0.24 -9.84
C ILE A 28 -0.59 1.20 -8.68
N GLN A 29 -0.15 2.43 -8.99
CA GLN A 29 0.08 3.47 -7.99
C GLN A 29 1.06 3.02 -6.88
N LEU A 30 2.12 2.31 -7.28
CA LEU A 30 3.10 1.77 -6.34
C LEU A 30 3.83 2.90 -5.60
N ARG A 31 3.98 2.75 -4.29
CA ARG A 31 4.61 3.72 -3.40
C ARG A 31 5.25 3.02 -2.22
N VAL A 32 6.42 3.49 -1.77
CA VAL A 32 6.99 3.07 -0.49
C VAL A 32 6.47 3.98 0.62
N ILE A 33 5.94 3.36 1.67
CA ILE A 33 5.45 4.02 2.87
C ILE A 33 6.15 3.36 4.06
N GLY A 34 7.02 4.12 4.75
CA GLY A 34 7.96 3.54 5.71
C GLY A 34 8.92 2.58 5.00
N THR A 35 8.87 1.29 5.36
CA THR A 35 9.65 0.22 4.71
C THR A 35 8.81 -0.68 3.80
N ALA A 36 7.51 -0.43 3.70
CA ALA A 36 6.59 -1.29 2.97
C ALA A 36 6.32 -0.74 1.56
N VAL A 37 6.42 -1.62 0.56
CA VAL A 37 5.87 -1.33 -0.77
C VAL A 37 4.36 -1.47 -0.69
N CYS A 38 3.65 -0.41 -1.04
CA CYS A 38 2.21 -0.32 -1.08
C CYS A 38 1.75 -0.04 -2.51
N GLY A 39 0.49 -0.33 -2.81
CA GLY A 39 -0.10 -0.04 -4.11
C GLY A 39 -1.59 -0.33 -4.12
N LEU A 40 -2.22 -0.11 -5.27
CA LEU A 40 -3.62 -0.46 -5.49
C LEU A 40 -3.73 -1.70 -6.38
N HIS A 41 -4.76 -2.51 -6.12
CA HIS A 41 -5.10 -3.67 -6.95
C HIS A 41 -6.61 -3.83 -7.08
N ARG A 42 -7.08 -4.21 -8.27
CA ARG A 42 -8.49 -4.47 -8.53
C ARG A 42 -8.84 -5.92 -8.19
N PHE A 43 -9.71 -6.11 -7.21
CA PHE A 43 -10.34 -7.40 -6.90
C PHE A 43 -11.71 -7.50 -7.57
N SER A 44 -12.38 -8.66 -7.46
CA SER A 44 -13.66 -8.93 -8.14
C SER A 44 -14.71 -7.84 -7.93
N PHE A 45 -14.78 -7.26 -6.72
CA PHE A 45 -15.78 -6.25 -6.37
C PHE A 45 -15.20 -4.98 -5.73
N THR A 46 -14.01 -5.06 -5.12
CA THR A 46 -13.38 -3.92 -4.41
C THR A 46 -12.07 -3.47 -5.05
N THR A 47 -11.61 -2.29 -4.66
CA THR A 47 -10.22 -1.84 -4.90
C THR A 47 -9.45 -1.97 -3.60
N GLY A 48 -8.36 -2.73 -3.63
CA GLY A 48 -7.52 -2.94 -2.46
C GLY A 48 -6.38 -1.93 -2.41
N LEU A 49 -6.23 -1.20 -1.30
CA LEU A 49 -4.95 -0.63 -0.90
C LEU A 49 -4.14 -1.76 -0.26
N VAL A 50 -3.13 -2.24 -0.95
CA VAL A 50 -2.32 -3.41 -0.59
C VAL A 50 -1.00 -2.95 0.02
N VAL A 51 -0.57 -3.63 1.09
CA VAL A 51 0.57 -3.25 1.94
C VAL A 51 1.52 -4.44 2.06
N GLY A 52 2.83 -4.15 2.03
CA GLY A 52 3.87 -5.16 2.18
C GLY A 52 4.05 -6.02 0.93
N LEU A 53 3.93 -5.40 -0.25
CA LEU A 53 4.10 -6.08 -1.53
C LEU A 53 5.54 -6.59 -1.71
N ASN A 54 5.66 -7.83 -2.12
CA ASN A 54 6.93 -8.48 -2.47
C ASN A 54 6.70 -9.53 -3.59
N PHE A 55 7.74 -10.29 -3.92
CA PHE A 55 7.65 -11.32 -4.97
C PHE A 55 6.72 -12.50 -4.64
N GLU A 56 6.45 -12.75 -3.35
CA GLU A 56 5.61 -13.86 -2.88
C GLU A 56 4.14 -13.44 -2.72
N GLY A 57 3.87 -12.15 -2.50
CA GLY A 57 2.52 -11.63 -2.33
C GLY A 57 2.48 -10.31 -1.58
N TYR A 58 1.59 -10.23 -0.58
CA TYR A 58 1.39 -9.05 0.26
C TYR A 58 1.01 -9.44 1.68
N GLU A 59 1.26 -8.54 2.64
CA GLU A 59 0.94 -8.76 4.05
C GLU A 59 -0.55 -8.56 4.33
N ARG A 60 -1.11 -7.44 3.87
CA ARG A 60 -2.51 -7.06 4.09
C ARG A 60 -3.07 -6.17 2.99
N ARG A 61 -4.40 -6.07 2.92
CA ARG A 61 -5.11 -5.14 2.05
C ARG A 61 -6.33 -4.53 2.73
N TYR A 62 -6.57 -3.26 2.46
CA TYR A 62 -7.78 -2.54 2.83
C TYR A 62 -8.69 -2.45 1.59
N CYS A 63 -9.87 -3.04 1.66
CA CYS A 63 -10.81 -3.12 0.55
C CYS A 63 -11.76 -1.93 0.56
N TYR A 64 -11.68 -1.07 -0.45
CA TYR A 64 -12.61 0.04 -0.69
C TYR A 64 -13.61 -0.37 -1.78
N GLU A 65 -14.83 0.17 -1.71
CA GLU A 65 -15.79 0.01 -2.79
C GLU A 65 -15.29 0.73 -4.06
N HIS A 66 -14.86 1.97 -3.92
CA HIS A 66 -14.45 2.82 -5.04
C HIS A 66 -12.93 3.01 -5.11
N ALA A 67 -12.40 3.01 -6.34
CA ALA A 67 -10.98 3.20 -6.57
C ALA A 67 -10.49 4.60 -6.18
N ALA A 68 -11.35 5.62 -6.29
CA ALA A 68 -11.02 6.99 -5.90
C ALA A 68 -10.71 7.10 -4.41
N ASP A 69 -11.48 6.40 -3.56
CA ASP A 69 -11.26 6.39 -2.12
C ASP A 69 -9.96 5.67 -1.75
N ALA A 70 -9.68 4.53 -2.39
CA ALA A 70 -8.44 3.80 -2.19
C ALA A 70 -7.22 4.64 -2.60
N LEU A 71 -7.33 5.38 -3.71
CA LEU A 71 -6.29 6.29 -4.18
C LEU A 71 -6.07 7.46 -3.23
N ALA A 72 -7.15 8.12 -2.80
CA ALA A 72 -7.08 9.21 -1.84
C ALA A 72 -6.44 8.74 -0.53
N ALA A 73 -6.84 7.56 -0.05
CA ALA A 73 -6.27 6.93 1.13
C ALA A 73 -4.77 6.64 0.95
N LEU A 74 -4.36 6.02 -0.17
CA LEU A 74 -2.95 5.73 -0.43
C LEU A 74 -2.08 6.99 -0.54
N ALA A 75 -2.62 8.06 -1.13
CA ALA A 75 -1.93 9.34 -1.24
C ALA A 75 -1.73 10.00 0.13
N ALA A 76 -2.77 10.00 0.98
CA ALA A 76 -2.77 10.67 2.27
C ALA A 76 -2.08 9.88 3.39
N TRP A 77 -2.06 8.55 3.31
CA TRP A 77 -1.61 7.70 4.40
C TRP A 77 -0.09 7.73 4.61
N ASP A 78 0.31 7.75 5.87
CA ASP A 78 1.71 7.79 6.34
C ASP A 78 2.22 6.41 6.78
N GLY A 79 1.37 5.38 6.72
CA GLY A 79 1.69 4.00 7.09
C GLY A 79 1.46 3.68 8.56
N GLN A 80 1.05 4.64 9.38
CA GLN A 80 0.68 4.40 10.78
C GLN A 80 -0.80 4.04 10.89
N GLU A 81 -1.12 3.15 11.84
CA GLU A 81 -2.49 2.68 12.08
C GLU A 81 -3.20 2.14 10.83
N HIS A 82 -4.45 2.53 10.60
CA HIS A 82 -5.24 2.19 9.43
C HIS A 82 -5.33 3.40 8.49
N PRO A 83 -5.31 3.19 7.16
CA PRO A 83 -5.58 4.26 6.22
C PRO A 83 -7.00 4.81 6.44
N GLY A 84 -7.17 6.09 6.12
CA GLY A 84 -8.47 6.74 6.19
C GLY A 84 -9.45 6.25 5.12
N GLY A 85 -10.63 6.88 5.11
CA GLY A 85 -11.67 6.64 4.13
C GLY A 85 -12.52 5.38 4.38
N PRO A 86 -13.50 5.12 3.50
CA PRO A 86 -14.52 4.09 3.68
C PRO A 86 -14.03 2.72 3.19
N TRP A 87 -12.89 2.23 3.71
CA TRP A 87 -12.58 0.81 3.50
C TRP A 87 -13.59 -0.04 4.26
N ILE A 88 -14.04 -1.13 3.65
CA ILE A 88 -15.05 -2.04 4.20
C ILE A 88 -14.37 -3.06 5.13
N LYS A 89 -13.23 -3.61 4.67
CA LYS A 89 -12.55 -4.70 5.35
C LYS A 89 -11.05 -4.69 5.13
N CYS A 90 -10.28 -4.96 6.19
CA CYS A 90 -8.85 -5.27 6.14
C CYS A 90 -8.66 -6.79 6.22
N LYS A 91 -7.85 -7.34 5.30
CA LYS A 91 -7.57 -8.77 5.18
C LYS A 91 -6.08 -9.03 5.01
N GLY A 92 -5.57 -10.09 5.63
CA GLY A 92 -4.16 -10.49 5.56
C GLY A 92 -3.90 -11.77 6.37
N ALA A 93 -2.64 -12.17 6.50
CA ALA A 93 -2.29 -13.33 7.33
C ALA A 93 -2.71 -13.11 8.79
N GLY A 94 -3.75 -13.81 9.24
CA GLY A 94 -4.33 -13.64 10.59
C GLY A 94 -5.12 -12.33 10.80
N ILE A 95 -5.38 -11.55 9.74
CA ILE A 95 -6.12 -10.28 9.81
C ILE A 95 -7.47 -10.44 9.11
N ASP A 96 -8.54 -10.17 9.84
CA ASP A 96 -9.90 -10.05 9.31
C ASP A 96 -10.67 -8.99 10.12
N LEU A 97 -10.54 -7.71 9.73
CA LEU A 97 -11.05 -6.57 10.49
C LEU A 97 -12.03 -5.75 9.66
N LEU A 98 -13.16 -5.36 10.25
CA LEU A 98 -14.05 -4.35 9.68
C LEU A 98 -13.57 -2.95 10.07
N ASN A 99 -13.84 -1.97 9.22
CA ASN A 99 -13.50 -0.59 9.52
C ASN A 99 -14.37 -0.06 10.67
N PRO A 100 -13.78 0.29 11.83
CA PRO A 100 -14.54 0.80 12.96
C PRO A 100 -15.25 2.12 12.67
N SER A 101 -14.77 2.86 11.67
CA SER A 101 -15.31 4.15 11.25
C SER A 101 -16.19 4.04 10.00
N PHE A 102 -16.56 2.83 9.57
CA PHE A 102 -17.44 2.66 8.42
C PHE A 102 -18.85 3.13 8.78
N VAL A 103 -19.30 4.17 8.09
CA VAL A 103 -20.67 4.67 8.12
C VAL A 103 -21.22 4.54 6.72
N GLU A 104 -22.31 3.79 6.57
CA GLU A 104 -23.07 3.65 5.32
C GLU A 104 -23.79 4.95 4.94
#